data_AF-A0A3S5DPD6-F1
#
_entry.id   AF-A0A3S5DPD6-F1
#
_cell.length_a   1.000
_cell.length_b   1.000
_cell.length_c   1.000
_cell.angle_alpha   90.00
_cell.angle_beta   90.00
_cell.angle_gamma   90.00
#
_symmetry.space_group_name_H-M   'P 1'
#
loop_
_entity.id
_entity.type
_entity.pdbx_description
1 polymer ?
#
loop_
_entity_poly.entity_id
_entity_poly.type
_entity_poly.pdbx_seq_one_letter_code
_entity_poly.pdbx_strand_id
1 'polypeptide(L)'
;MSKTQSKTASTSKKRIASPAKTSKTASRRSKPATTQTAAVTWTEKCTPRKGRKPHCVKVKGAPLAIADAHKAKMQKATNTAMNKLMNQIGKPYRWGGTSPRTGFDCSGLVYYAYKDLVKFRIPRTANEMYHLRDAAPIERGELKNGDLVFFRTQGRGTADHVGVYVGNGKFIQSPRSGQEIQITSLSEDYWQRHYVGARRVMTPKTIR
;
A
#
# COMPACT_ATOMS: atom_id res chain seq x y z
N MET A 1 -36.43 -37.22 39.09
CA MET A 1 -37.31 -38.11 38.30
C MET A 1 -36.96 -37.89 36.83
N SER A 2 -35.98 -38.61 36.28
CA SER A 2 -36.15 -39.85 35.49
C SER A 2 -36.94 -39.58 34.20
N LYS A 3 -36.42 -39.73 32.97
CA LYS A 3 -35.77 -40.93 32.44
C LYS A 3 -34.81 -40.65 31.26
N THR A 4 -33.78 -41.48 31.24
CA THR A 4 -32.84 -41.91 30.20
C THR A 4 -33.49 -42.62 29.01
N GLN A 5 -32.85 -42.57 27.82
CA GLN A 5 -32.56 -43.64 26.82
C GLN A 5 -32.47 -43.06 25.39
N SER A 6 -31.72 -43.54 24.40
CA SER A 6 -30.48 -44.32 24.28
C SER A 6 -30.13 -44.46 22.79
N LYS A 7 -28.84 -44.33 22.46
CA LYS A 7 -28.03 -44.88 21.34
C LYS A 7 -28.70 -45.51 20.09
N THR A 8 -28.11 -45.23 18.92
CA THR A 8 -27.61 -46.28 18.00
C THR A 8 -26.52 -45.74 17.06
N ALA A 9 -25.42 -46.49 16.97
CA ALA A 9 -24.37 -46.34 15.97
C ALA A 9 -24.70 -47.25 14.77
N SER A 10 -24.32 -46.83 13.57
CA SER A 10 -24.33 -47.67 12.36
C SER A 10 -23.08 -47.38 11.54
N THR A 11 -22.18 -48.35 11.57
CA THR A 11 -20.97 -48.48 10.76
C THR A 11 -21.33 -49.24 9.48
N SER A 12 -20.87 -48.80 8.31
CA SER A 12 -20.70 -49.72 7.18
C SER A 12 -19.51 -49.36 6.29
N LYS A 13 -18.86 -50.42 5.80
CA LYS A 13 -17.50 -50.53 5.24
C LYS A 13 -17.45 -50.24 3.72
N LYS A 14 -16.39 -49.53 3.33
CA LYS A 14 -15.31 -49.87 2.34
C LYS A 14 -15.65 -50.56 0.99
N ARG A 15 -15.22 -49.92 -0.11
CA ARG A 15 -14.69 -50.48 -1.39
C ARG A 15 -14.02 -49.31 -2.16
N ILE A 16 -12.69 -49.13 -2.18
CA ILE A 16 -11.61 -49.69 -3.05
C ILE A 16 -11.78 -49.51 -4.57
N ALA A 17 -10.97 -48.54 -5.08
CA ALA A 17 -10.14 -48.46 -6.30
C ALA A 17 -10.72 -48.26 -7.74
N SER A 18 -10.37 -47.09 -8.31
CA SER A 18 -9.65 -46.78 -9.58
C SER A 18 -10.11 -47.36 -10.94
N PRO A 19 -10.03 -46.60 -12.07
CA PRO A 19 -8.76 -46.04 -12.55
C PRO A 19 -8.78 -44.62 -13.13
N ALA A 20 -7.57 -44.05 -13.11
CA ALA A 20 -7.18 -42.85 -13.81
C ALA A 20 -7.40 -42.96 -15.33
N LYS A 21 -7.97 -41.90 -15.92
CA LYS A 21 -7.79 -41.56 -17.34
C LYS A 21 -7.17 -40.18 -17.44
N THR A 22 -5.96 -40.21 -17.96
CA THR A 22 -5.11 -39.13 -18.44
C THR A 22 -5.80 -38.34 -19.55
N SER A 23 -6.04 -37.05 -19.34
CA SER A 23 -6.21 -36.08 -20.42
C SER A 23 -4.98 -35.16 -20.45
N LYS A 24 -4.06 -35.49 -21.36
CA LYS A 24 -2.97 -34.62 -21.78
C LYS A 24 -3.60 -33.39 -22.47
N THR A 25 -3.54 -32.22 -21.87
CA THR A 25 -3.73 -30.96 -22.59
C THR A 25 -2.47 -30.13 -22.44
N ALA A 26 -1.94 -29.75 -23.59
CA ALA A 26 -0.59 -29.24 -23.79
C ALA A 26 -0.25 -28.02 -22.93
N SER A 27 0.95 -28.07 -22.34
CA SER A 27 1.69 -26.93 -21.81
C SER A 27 1.81 -25.86 -22.89
N ARG A 28 1.00 -24.80 -22.79
CA ARG A 28 1.18 -23.59 -23.59
C ARG A 28 2.28 -22.77 -22.95
N ARG A 29 3.51 -23.07 -23.37
CA ARG A 29 4.75 -22.33 -23.09
C ARG A 29 4.50 -20.82 -23.31
N SER A 30 4.32 -20.07 -22.23
CA SER A 30 4.31 -18.62 -22.27
C SER A 30 5.71 -18.16 -22.67
N LYS A 31 5.79 -17.55 -23.86
CA LYS A 31 7.02 -16.93 -24.38
C LYS A 31 7.55 -15.95 -23.33
N PRO A 32 8.87 -15.93 -23.02
CA PRO A 32 9.42 -14.91 -22.14
C PRO A 32 9.25 -13.55 -22.81
N ALA A 33 8.74 -12.58 -22.06
CA ALA A 33 8.73 -11.18 -22.46
C ALA A 33 10.17 -10.77 -22.82
N THR A 34 10.36 -10.29 -24.04
CA THR A 34 11.64 -9.76 -24.49
C THR A 34 11.93 -8.51 -23.66
N THR A 35 12.72 -8.66 -22.60
CA THR A 35 13.31 -7.52 -21.90
C THR A 35 14.27 -6.86 -22.88
N GLN A 36 13.84 -5.76 -23.49
CA GLN A 36 14.75 -4.91 -24.25
C GLN A 36 15.81 -4.37 -23.28
N THR A 37 17.02 -4.90 -23.36
CA THR A 37 18.18 -4.38 -22.66
C THR A 37 18.42 -2.97 -23.19
N ALA A 38 18.13 -1.95 -22.39
CA ALA A 38 18.42 -0.57 -22.75
C ALA A 38 19.91 -0.46 -23.09
N ALA A 39 20.22 -0.03 -24.32
CA ALA A 39 21.59 0.20 -24.76
C ALA A 39 22.22 1.26 -23.85
N VAL A 40 23.32 0.91 -23.19
CA VAL A 40 24.07 1.83 -22.33
C VAL A 40 24.73 2.88 -23.23
N THR A 41 24.14 4.06 -23.30
CA THR A 41 24.77 5.21 -23.95
C THR A 41 25.83 5.80 -23.05
N TRP A 42 27.05 5.86 -23.55
CA TRP A 42 28.16 6.54 -22.88
C TRP A 42 28.16 8.01 -23.31
N THR A 43 28.24 8.92 -22.37
CA THR A 43 28.38 10.36 -22.63
C THR A 43 29.72 10.83 -22.11
N GLU A 44 30.46 11.61 -22.90
CA GLU A 44 31.74 12.17 -22.48
C GLU A 44 31.50 13.51 -21.78
N LYS A 45 31.93 13.61 -20.52
CA LYS A 45 32.01 14.90 -19.81
C LYS A 45 33.45 15.38 -19.86
N CYS A 46 33.68 16.51 -20.52
CA CYS A 46 34.98 17.15 -20.61
C CYS A 46 35.05 18.36 -19.68
N THR A 47 36.10 18.43 -18.86
CA THR A 47 36.38 19.62 -18.05
C THR A 47 37.48 20.46 -18.72
N PRO A 48 37.22 21.72 -19.10
CA PRO A 48 38.23 22.57 -19.70
C PRO A 48 39.21 23.09 -18.66
N ARG A 49 40.50 23.17 -19.01
CA ARG A 49 41.56 23.76 -18.17
C ARG A 49 42.43 24.66 -19.05
N LYS A 50 42.60 25.94 -18.67
CA LYS A 50 43.32 26.94 -19.46
C LYS A 50 44.77 26.47 -19.72
N GLY A 51 45.19 26.41 -20.98
CA GLY A 51 46.54 26.02 -21.40
C GLY A 51 46.82 24.51 -21.46
N ARG A 52 45.83 23.63 -21.26
CA ARG A 52 45.97 22.17 -21.46
C ARG A 52 44.79 21.59 -22.23
N LYS A 53 45.01 20.45 -22.92
CA LYS A 53 43.93 19.71 -23.60
C LYS A 53 42.85 19.32 -22.57
N PRO A 54 41.56 19.45 -22.92
CA PRO A 54 40.47 19.13 -22.00
C PRO A 54 40.51 17.65 -21.60
N HIS A 55 40.25 17.37 -20.33
CA HIS A 55 40.19 16.00 -19.84
C HIS A 55 38.75 15.49 -19.95
N CYS A 56 38.53 14.52 -20.83
CA CYS A 56 37.23 13.91 -21.08
C CYS A 56 37.13 12.56 -20.38
N VAL A 57 36.11 12.38 -19.54
CA VAL A 57 35.79 11.10 -18.91
C VAL A 57 34.50 10.56 -19.52
N LYS A 58 34.54 9.30 -19.97
CA LYS A 58 33.34 8.55 -20.34
C LYS A 58 32.55 8.25 -19.07
N VAL A 59 31.45 8.97 -18.88
CA VAL A 59 30.49 8.68 -17.80
C VAL A 59 29.32 7.91 -18.38
N LYS A 60 28.80 6.92 -17.62
CA LYS A 60 27.56 6.22 -17.96
C LYS A 60 26.40 7.21 -17.85
N GLY A 61 26.09 7.89 -18.94
CA GLY A 61 24.90 8.71 -19.08
C GLY A 61 23.74 7.84 -19.50
N ALA A 62 23.15 7.11 -18.55
CA ALA A 62 21.87 6.46 -18.81
C ALA A 62 20.78 7.54 -18.74
N PRO A 63 20.14 7.95 -19.85
CA PRO A 63 18.82 8.55 -19.73
C PRO A 63 17.95 7.47 -19.08
N LEU A 64 17.49 7.72 -17.85
CA LEU A 64 16.50 6.82 -17.23
C LEU A 64 15.35 6.69 -18.23
N ALA A 65 14.99 5.46 -18.59
CA ALA A 65 13.80 5.25 -19.39
C ALA A 65 12.64 5.98 -18.68
N ILE A 66 11.71 6.56 -19.43
CA ILE A 66 10.59 7.35 -18.85
C ILE A 66 9.87 6.56 -17.73
N ALA A 67 9.80 5.24 -17.88
CA ALA A 67 9.30 4.31 -16.86
C ALA A 67 10.12 4.29 -15.55
N ASP A 68 11.46 4.28 -15.65
CA ASP A 68 12.36 4.27 -14.49
C ASP A 68 12.34 5.61 -13.75
N ALA A 69 12.29 6.72 -14.50
CA ALA A 69 12.16 8.05 -13.92
C ALA A 69 10.83 8.19 -13.14
N HIS A 70 9.72 7.71 -13.71
CA HIS A 70 8.43 7.68 -13.01
C HIS A 70 8.46 6.77 -11.79
N LYS A 71 9.08 5.59 -11.88
CA LYS A 71 9.25 4.67 -10.74
C LYS A 71 10.06 5.30 -9.61
N ALA A 72 11.18 5.95 -9.94
CA ALA A 72 12.01 6.65 -8.96
C ALA A 72 11.25 7.80 -8.29
N LYS A 73 10.46 8.57 -9.06
CA LYS A 73 9.61 9.64 -8.55
C LYS A 73 8.54 9.11 -7.58
N MET A 74 7.86 8.03 -7.95
CA MET A 74 6.89 7.33 -7.10
C MET A 74 7.54 6.85 -5.80
N GLN A 75 8.70 6.18 -5.89
CA GLN A 75 9.41 5.69 -4.71
C GLN A 75 9.80 6.83 -3.77
N LYS A 76 10.30 7.95 -4.30
CA LYS A 76 10.65 9.13 -3.51
C LYS A 76 9.44 9.72 -2.78
N ALA A 77 8.30 9.82 -3.47
CA ALA A 77 7.06 10.30 -2.87
C ALA A 77 6.58 9.36 -1.74
N THR A 78 6.55 8.05 -2.00
CA THR A 78 6.20 7.04 -0.99
C THR A 78 7.13 7.11 0.21
N ASN A 79 8.45 7.17 0.02
CA ASN A 79 9.42 7.28 1.12
C ASN A 79 9.20 8.54 1.95
N THR A 80 8.89 9.66 1.30
CA THR A 80 8.59 10.93 2.00
C THR A 80 7.32 10.80 2.83
N ALA A 81 6.25 10.19 2.29
CA ALA A 81 5.03 9.92 3.04
C ALA A 81 5.30 9.02 4.24
N MET A 82 6.02 7.91 4.04
CA MET A 82 6.36 6.97 5.12
C MET A 82 7.18 7.65 6.22
N ASN A 83 8.21 8.42 5.86
CA ASN A 83 9.02 9.15 6.84
C ASN A 83 8.19 10.16 7.65
N LYS A 84 7.30 10.92 6.97
CA LYS A 84 6.38 11.83 7.65
C LYS A 84 5.51 11.10 8.67
N LEU A 85 4.98 9.95 8.30
CA LEU A 85 4.10 9.10 9.13
C LEU A 85 4.85 8.50 10.33
N MET A 86 5.99 7.85 10.08
CA MET A 86 6.78 7.18 11.13
C MET A 86 7.25 8.19 12.19
N ASN A 87 7.59 9.41 11.79
CA ASN A 87 7.96 10.50 12.72
C ASN A 87 6.81 10.97 13.64
N GLN A 88 5.58 10.49 13.45
CA GLN A 88 4.45 10.82 14.32
C GLN A 88 4.08 9.70 15.29
N ILE A 89 4.73 8.53 15.25
CA ILE A 89 4.47 7.43 16.18
C ILE A 89 4.67 7.91 17.63
N GLY A 90 3.78 7.49 18.52
CA GLY A 90 3.76 7.87 19.94
C GLY A 90 3.10 9.22 20.21
N LYS A 91 2.67 9.98 19.19
CA LYS A 91 1.92 11.22 19.44
C LYS A 91 0.46 10.93 19.80
N PRO A 92 -0.15 11.70 20.71
CA PRO A 92 -1.53 11.46 21.11
C PRO A 92 -2.52 11.77 20.00
N TYR A 93 -3.60 10.98 19.96
CA TYR A 93 -4.77 11.28 19.16
C TYR A 93 -5.40 12.61 19.58
N ARG A 94 -5.78 13.43 18.60
CA ARG A 94 -6.46 14.71 18.84
C ARG A 94 -7.54 14.92 17.79
N TRP A 95 -8.80 14.95 18.21
CA TRP A 95 -9.95 15.16 17.34
C TRP A 95 -9.79 16.47 16.54
N GLY A 96 -9.93 16.39 15.22
CA GLY A 96 -9.73 17.54 14.31
C GLY A 96 -8.27 17.93 14.07
N GLY A 97 -7.30 17.27 14.74
CA GLY A 97 -5.88 17.60 14.67
C GLY A 97 -5.25 17.27 13.32
N THR A 98 -4.40 18.18 12.82
CA THR A 98 -3.71 18.03 11.51
C THR A 98 -2.23 18.39 11.55
N SER A 99 -1.64 18.57 12.73
CA SER A 99 -0.28 19.10 12.82
C SER A 99 0.60 18.34 13.83
N PRO A 100 1.91 18.22 13.57
CA PRO A 100 2.84 17.59 14.50
C PRO A 100 2.88 18.23 15.90
N ARG A 101 2.52 19.52 16.01
CA ARG A 101 2.52 20.28 17.27
C ARG A 101 1.27 20.03 18.09
N THR A 102 0.12 19.95 17.44
CA THR A 102 -1.18 19.83 18.10
C THR A 102 -1.69 18.40 18.19
N GLY A 103 -1.04 17.44 17.53
CA GLY A 103 -1.52 16.06 17.38
C GLY A 103 -2.44 15.88 16.17
N PHE A 104 -2.91 14.64 15.98
CA PHE A 104 -3.64 14.23 14.79
C PHE A 104 -4.88 13.40 15.09
N ASP A 105 -5.95 13.62 14.33
CA ASP A 105 -6.99 12.61 14.13
C ASP A 105 -6.57 11.62 13.02
N CYS A 106 -7.36 10.57 12.78
CA CYS A 106 -7.04 9.55 11.78
C CYS A 106 -6.85 10.13 10.37
N SER A 107 -7.81 10.94 9.93
CA SER A 107 -7.78 11.63 8.64
C SER A 107 -6.77 12.77 8.56
N GLY A 108 -6.48 13.44 9.68
CA GLY A 108 -5.53 14.53 9.79
C GLY A 108 -4.10 14.05 9.65
N LEU A 109 -3.79 12.84 10.14
CA LEU A 109 -2.51 12.17 9.93
C LEU A 109 -2.27 11.90 8.43
N VAL A 110 -3.28 11.36 7.74
CA VAL A 110 -3.24 11.16 6.28
C VAL A 110 -3.10 12.48 5.55
N TYR A 111 -3.94 13.47 5.87
CA TYR A 111 -3.86 14.80 5.27
C TYR A 111 -2.45 15.39 5.36
N TYR A 112 -1.84 15.37 6.55
CA TYR A 112 -0.47 15.86 6.77
C TYR A 112 0.58 15.14 5.93
N ALA A 113 0.49 13.81 5.82
CA ALA A 113 1.46 13.01 5.07
C ALA A 113 1.37 13.29 3.56
N TYR A 114 0.17 13.45 3.00
CA TYR A 114 -0.06 13.45 1.55
C TYR A 114 -0.32 14.82 0.91
N LYS A 115 -0.78 15.84 1.66
CA LYS A 115 -1.21 17.15 1.11
C LYS A 115 -0.18 17.82 0.19
N ASP A 116 1.11 17.60 0.43
CA ASP A 116 2.20 18.20 -0.35
C ASP A 116 2.67 17.31 -1.50
N LEU A 117 2.29 16.02 -1.50
CA LEU A 117 2.79 15.00 -2.42
C LEU A 117 1.85 14.74 -3.60
N VAL A 118 0.55 15.00 -3.45
CA VAL A 118 -0.46 14.80 -4.50
C VAL A 118 -0.90 16.14 -5.10
N LYS A 119 -1.32 16.11 -6.37
CA LYS A 119 -1.72 17.29 -7.15
C LYS A 119 -3.08 17.86 -6.72
N PHE A 120 -3.96 17.02 -6.19
CA PHE A 120 -5.30 17.40 -5.76
C PHE A 120 -5.36 17.68 -4.25
N ARG A 121 -6.47 18.27 -3.80
CA ARG A 121 -6.72 18.49 -2.37
C ARG A 121 -7.19 17.21 -1.70
N ILE A 122 -6.41 16.70 -0.75
CA ILE A 122 -6.83 15.57 0.09
C ILE A 122 -8.01 16.03 0.97
N PRO A 123 -9.18 15.35 0.93
CA PRO A 123 -10.31 15.67 1.80
C PRO A 123 -9.96 15.58 3.29
N ARG A 124 -10.74 16.22 4.16
CA ARG A 124 -10.44 16.22 5.60
C ARG A 124 -11.07 15.08 6.36
N THR A 125 -12.05 14.36 5.81
CA THR A 125 -12.70 13.24 6.49
C THR A 125 -12.37 11.89 5.86
N ALA A 126 -12.38 10.82 6.66
CA ALA A 126 -12.16 9.45 6.18
C ALA A 126 -13.20 9.04 5.12
N ASN A 127 -14.47 9.42 5.33
CA ASN A 127 -15.55 9.09 4.40
C ASN A 127 -15.36 9.74 3.03
N GLU A 128 -14.95 11.02 2.97
CA GLU A 128 -14.65 11.69 1.70
C GLU A 128 -13.42 11.09 1.01
N MET A 129 -12.36 10.77 1.77
CA MET A 129 -11.18 10.10 1.21
C MET A 129 -11.52 8.74 0.58
N TYR A 130 -12.46 8.00 1.17
CA TYR A 130 -12.92 6.72 0.63
C TYR A 130 -13.68 6.88 -0.70
N HIS A 131 -14.43 7.97 -0.88
CA HIS A 131 -15.18 8.27 -2.11
C HIS A 131 -14.41 9.16 -3.10
N LEU A 132 -13.12 9.40 -2.84
CA LEU A 132 -12.30 10.26 -3.67
C LEU A 132 -12.09 9.66 -5.07
N ARG A 133 -12.56 10.37 -6.10
CA ARG A 133 -12.52 9.92 -7.50
C ARG A 133 -11.11 9.76 -8.05
N ASP A 134 -10.17 10.60 -7.59
CA ASP A 134 -8.76 10.54 -7.98
C ASP A 134 -8.01 9.36 -7.35
N ALA A 135 -8.59 8.68 -6.36
CA ALA A 135 -7.97 7.57 -5.67
C ALA A 135 -8.44 6.23 -6.26
N ALA A 136 -7.49 5.43 -6.75
CA ALA A 136 -7.80 4.13 -7.35
C ALA A 136 -8.26 3.14 -6.26
N PRO A 137 -9.36 2.39 -6.45
CA PRO A 137 -9.70 1.26 -5.58
C PRO A 137 -8.59 0.21 -5.62
N ILE A 138 -8.27 -0.37 -4.46
CA ILE A 138 -7.25 -1.41 -4.33
C ILE A 138 -7.84 -2.61 -3.59
N GLU A 139 -7.63 -3.80 -4.14
CA GLU A 139 -7.97 -5.04 -3.47
C GLU A 139 -6.98 -5.34 -2.33
N ARG A 140 -7.43 -6.04 -1.30
CA ARG A 140 -6.62 -6.34 -0.11
C ARG A 140 -5.30 -7.06 -0.46
N GLY A 141 -5.31 -7.92 -1.47
CA GLY A 141 -4.12 -8.65 -1.94
C GLY A 141 -3.11 -7.80 -2.72
N GLU A 142 -3.49 -6.59 -3.14
CA GLU A 142 -2.66 -5.69 -3.97
C GLU A 142 -2.14 -4.47 -3.21
N LEU A 143 -2.31 -4.47 -1.88
CA LEU A 143 -1.88 -3.40 -1.00
C LEU A 143 -0.37 -3.17 -1.10
N LYS A 144 0.00 -1.90 -1.27
CA LYS A 144 1.37 -1.41 -1.32
C LYS A 144 1.56 -0.29 -0.31
N ASN A 145 2.81 -0.11 0.12
CA ASN A 145 3.16 0.93 1.07
C ASN A 145 2.65 2.30 0.60
N GLY A 146 1.91 2.96 1.48
CA GLY A 146 1.28 4.25 1.19
C GLY A 146 -0.15 4.18 0.64
N ASP A 147 -0.74 2.99 0.50
CA ASP A 147 -2.17 2.87 0.26
C ASP A 147 -2.98 3.22 1.52
N LEU A 148 -4.13 3.85 1.32
CA LEU A 148 -5.05 4.16 2.41
C LEU A 148 -5.95 2.96 2.64
N VAL A 149 -6.06 2.53 3.90
CA VAL A 149 -6.97 1.47 4.34
C VAL A 149 -8.09 2.08 5.17
N PHE A 150 -9.32 1.66 4.88
CA PHE A 150 -10.52 2.26 5.44
C PHE A 150 -11.31 1.26 6.27
N PHE A 151 -11.89 1.76 7.34
CA PHE A 151 -12.67 0.98 8.28
C PHE A 151 -13.95 1.69 8.69
N ARG A 152 -14.93 0.90 9.11
CA ARG A 152 -16.19 1.37 9.69
C ARG A 152 -16.26 0.90 11.13
N THR A 153 -15.76 1.71 12.06
CA THR A 153 -15.57 1.41 13.48
C THR A 153 -16.66 1.96 14.37
N GLN A 154 -17.30 3.07 13.98
CA GLN A 154 -18.34 3.78 14.73
C GLN A 154 -19.69 3.77 13.99
N GLY A 155 -19.77 3.10 12.84
CA GLY A 155 -21.00 2.99 12.04
C GLY A 155 -21.36 4.26 11.25
N ARG A 156 -20.49 5.28 11.22
CA ARG A 156 -20.77 6.58 10.60
C ARG A 156 -20.39 6.56 9.12
N GLY A 157 -21.35 6.79 8.23
CA GLY A 157 -21.11 6.72 6.79
C GLY A 157 -20.58 5.35 6.33
N THR A 158 -19.87 5.34 5.20
CA THR A 158 -19.28 4.11 4.64
C THR A 158 -17.94 3.79 5.32
N ALA A 159 -17.13 4.81 5.59
CA ALA A 159 -15.88 4.69 6.31
C ALA A 159 -15.71 5.87 7.29
N ASP A 160 -15.50 5.57 8.56
CA ASP A 160 -15.31 6.56 9.63
C ASP A 160 -13.88 6.59 10.19
N HIS A 161 -13.06 5.62 9.78
CA HIS A 161 -11.67 5.53 10.18
C HIS A 161 -10.77 5.23 8.98
N VAL A 162 -9.56 5.77 9.02
CA VAL A 162 -8.56 5.61 7.96
C VAL A 162 -7.17 5.41 8.57
N GLY A 163 -6.39 4.56 7.93
CA GLY A 163 -4.97 4.38 8.19
C GLY A 163 -4.18 4.28 6.91
N VAL A 164 -2.86 4.20 7.04
CA VAL A 164 -1.95 4.07 5.90
C VAL A 164 -1.24 2.73 5.97
N TYR A 165 -1.34 1.92 4.92
CA TYR A 165 -0.66 0.64 4.83
C TYR A 165 0.86 0.84 4.77
N VAL A 166 1.59 0.15 5.63
CA VAL A 166 3.06 0.24 5.76
C VAL A 166 3.77 -1.05 5.35
N GLY A 167 3.02 -2.02 4.78
CA GLY A 167 3.55 -3.30 4.35
C GLY A 167 3.32 -4.41 5.37
N ASN A 168 3.59 -5.66 4.96
CA ASN A 168 3.56 -6.85 5.82
C ASN A 168 2.25 -7.02 6.62
N GLY A 169 1.10 -6.69 6.02
CA GLY A 169 -0.19 -6.78 6.68
C GLY A 169 -0.39 -5.73 7.78
N LYS A 170 0.43 -4.68 7.86
CA LYS A 170 0.37 -3.65 8.91
C LYS A 170 0.02 -2.28 8.34
N PHE A 171 -0.55 -1.44 9.20
CA PHE A 171 -0.90 -0.06 8.86
C PHE A 171 -0.63 0.86 10.05
N ILE A 172 -0.26 2.11 9.77
CA ILE A 172 -0.15 3.17 10.76
C ILE A 172 -1.48 3.93 10.88
N GLN A 173 -1.86 4.28 12.10
CA GLN A 173 -3.11 4.98 12.38
C GLN A 173 -3.00 5.89 13.62
N SER A 174 -3.90 6.87 13.68
CA SER A 174 -4.25 7.59 14.92
C SER A 174 -5.63 7.09 15.36
N PRO A 175 -5.72 6.14 16.32
CA PRO A 175 -6.92 5.33 16.51
C PRO A 175 -8.10 6.07 17.17
N ARG A 176 -7.92 6.61 18.38
CA ARG A 176 -8.97 7.32 19.14
C ARG A 176 -8.39 8.09 20.32
N SER A 177 -9.20 8.96 20.93
CA SER A 177 -8.87 9.66 22.17
C SER A 177 -8.38 8.71 23.26
N GLY A 178 -7.30 9.10 23.96
CA GLY A 178 -6.65 8.27 24.98
C GLY A 178 -5.64 7.26 24.42
N GLN A 179 -5.42 7.23 23.10
CA GLN A 179 -4.39 6.42 22.47
C GLN A 179 -3.45 7.27 21.62
N GLU A 180 -2.32 6.67 21.25
CA GLU A 180 -1.27 7.29 20.47
C GLU A 180 -1.24 6.74 19.04
N ILE A 181 -0.56 7.46 18.16
CA ILE A 181 -0.29 7.01 16.79
C ILE A 181 0.59 5.76 16.87
N GLN A 182 0.12 4.69 16.25
CA GLN A 182 0.71 3.37 16.35
C GLN A 182 0.59 2.58 15.05
N ILE A 183 1.41 1.54 14.92
CA ILE A 183 1.31 0.55 13.86
C ILE A 183 0.50 -0.63 14.38
N THR A 184 -0.48 -1.07 13.60
CA THR A 184 -1.41 -2.14 13.98
C THR A 184 -1.54 -3.15 12.85
N SER A 185 -1.88 -4.40 13.19
CA SER A 185 -2.02 -5.47 12.21
C SER A 185 -3.42 -5.51 11.60
N LEU A 186 -3.51 -5.62 10.28
CA LEU A 186 -4.76 -5.87 9.55
C LEU A 186 -5.35 -7.27 9.81
N SER A 187 -4.56 -8.15 10.42
CA SER A 187 -4.95 -9.51 10.81
C SER A 187 -5.58 -9.59 12.20
N GLU A 188 -5.58 -8.51 12.99
CA GLU A 188 -6.31 -8.50 14.26
C GLU A 188 -7.82 -8.57 13.98
N ASP A 189 -8.55 -9.40 14.72
CA ASP A 189 -9.98 -9.67 14.52
C ASP A 189 -10.83 -8.41 14.48
N TYR A 190 -10.50 -7.43 15.32
CA TYR A 190 -11.16 -6.13 15.31
C TYR A 190 -11.02 -5.44 13.94
N TRP A 191 -9.82 -5.33 13.39
CA TRP A 191 -9.60 -4.66 12.11
C TRP A 191 -10.09 -5.47 10.91
N GLN A 192 -10.10 -6.80 11.00
CA GLN A 192 -10.70 -7.65 9.99
C GLN A 192 -12.21 -7.41 9.87
N ARG A 193 -12.94 -7.40 10.99
CA ARG A 193 -14.39 -7.21 11.00
C ARG A 193 -14.85 -5.83 10.53
N HIS A 194 -14.03 -4.81 10.74
CA HIS A 194 -14.37 -3.43 10.39
C HIS A 194 -13.77 -2.98 9.05
N TYR A 195 -13.04 -3.84 8.32
CA TYR A 195 -12.39 -3.47 7.06
C TYR A 195 -13.42 -3.19 5.96
N VAL A 196 -13.32 -2.02 5.33
CA VAL A 196 -14.24 -1.57 4.27
C VAL A 196 -13.58 -1.66 2.88
N GLY A 197 -12.29 -1.35 2.79
CA GLY A 197 -11.56 -1.37 1.52
C GLY A 197 -10.30 -0.51 1.56
N ALA A 198 -9.67 -0.35 0.39
CA ALA A 198 -8.47 0.46 0.25
C ALA A 198 -8.50 1.37 -0.98
N ARG A 199 -7.77 2.49 -0.89
CA ARG A 199 -7.59 3.46 -1.99
C ARG A 199 -6.12 3.84 -2.15
N ARG A 200 -5.65 3.93 -3.40
CA ARG A 200 -4.32 4.44 -3.74
C ARG A 200 -4.39 5.87 -4.24
N VAL A 201 -3.90 6.79 -3.41
CA VAL A 201 -3.86 8.24 -3.73
C VAL A 201 -2.61 8.65 -4.51
N MET A 202 -1.51 7.91 -4.36
CA MET A 202 -0.27 8.15 -5.11
C MET A 202 -0.22 7.24 -6.33
N THR A 203 -0.39 7.83 -7.51
CA THR A 203 -0.28 7.18 -8.81
C THR A 203 0.58 8.07 -9.72
N PRO A 204 1.12 7.56 -10.85
CA PRO A 204 1.88 8.38 -11.79
C PRO A 204 1.17 9.66 -12.25
N LYS A 205 -0.17 9.66 -12.27
CA LYS A 205 -0.99 10.80 -12.67
C LYS A 205 -1.18 11.81 -11.52
N THR A 206 -1.29 11.32 -10.29
CA THR A 206 -1.71 12.13 -9.13
C THR A 206 -0.57 12.69 -8.31
N ILE A 207 0.65 12.13 -8.38
CA ILE A 207 1.81 12.70 -7.67
C ILE A 207 2.26 14.03 -8.29
N ARG A 208 2.69 14.99 -7.45
CA ARG A 208 3.28 16.27 -7.90
C ARG A 208 4.63 16.05 -8.56
#